data_AF-A0A968U4J7-F1
#
_entry.id   AF-A0A968U4J7-F1
#
_cell.length_a   1.000
_cell.length_b   1.000
_cell.length_c   1.000
_cell.angle_alpha   90.00
_cell.angle_beta   90.00
_cell.angle_gamma   90.00
#
_symmetry.space_group_name_H-M   'P 1'
#
loop_
_entity.id
_entity.type
_entity.pdbx_description
1 polymer ?
#
loop_
_entity_poly.entity_id
_entity_poly.type
_entity_poly.pdbx_seq_one_letter_code
_entity_poly.pdbx_strand_id
1 'polypeptide(L)'
;MKLTYRGVSYDYNPPAVEFSHSDTVGKYRGLDVRFRNPKKVPVLQPTLDLFYRGAAYQTNPSTTVVDHTEERTVASVGAAVASDSKLVPAAAASTEDRARSLMMGHHRLIKQRQQVMLSRLAAEVGLTAADASHYWNHIQGKVHPGFSATYDRSHVALS
;
A
#
# COMPACT_ATOMS: atom_id res chain seq x y z
N MET A 1 33.63 4.59 0.82
CA MET A 1 33.56 6.05 0.57
C MET A 1 32.69 6.64 1.67
N LYS A 2 33.15 7.69 2.38
CA LYS A 2 32.37 8.32 3.44
C LYS A 2 31.29 9.21 2.81
N LEU A 3 30.03 8.99 3.18
CA LEU A 3 28.91 9.81 2.71
C LEU A 3 28.69 10.95 3.71
N THR A 4 28.51 12.17 3.23
CA THR A 4 28.24 13.34 4.08
C THR A 4 26.85 13.87 3.82
N TYR A 5 26.04 14.01 4.88
CA TYR A 5 24.70 14.61 4.80
C TYR A 5 24.50 15.56 5.99
N ARG A 6 24.13 16.82 5.70
CA ARG A 6 23.94 17.90 6.70
C ARG A 6 25.10 18.05 7.70
N GLY A 7 26.34 17.94 7.23
CA GLY A 7 27.53 18.09 8.08
C GLY A 7 27.89 16.88 8.93
N VAL A 8 27.08 15.80 8.91
CA VAL A 8 27.39 14.53 9.56
C VAL A 8 28.02 13.57 8.55
N SER A 9 29.11 12.93 8.94
CA SER A 9 29.79 11.90 8.13
C SER A 9 29.28 10.52 8.52
N TYR A 10 28.84 9.75 7.53
CA TYR A 10 28.37 8.38 7.68
C TYR A 10 29.41 7.43 7.12
N ASP A 11 29.72 6.40 7.89
CA ASP A 11 30.50 5.27 7.40
C ASP A 11 29.54 4.26 6.75
N TYR A 12 29.50 4.26 5.43
CA TYR A 12 28.57 3.43 4.66
C TYR A 12 29.22 2.09 4.33
N ASN A 13 28.85 1.05 5.08
CA ASN A 13 29.24 -0.34 4.84
C ASN A 13 28.01 -1.18 4.43
N PRO A 14 27.60 -1.15 3.15
CA PRO A 14 26.45 -1.91 2.70
C PRO A 14 26.74 -3.42 2.73
N PRO A 15 25.74 -4.25 3.06
CA PRO A 15 25.90 -5.70 2.98
C PRO A 15 26.15 -6.13 1.53
N ALA A 16 27.12 -7.02 1.33
CA ALA A 16 27.36 -7.62 0.02
C ALA A 16 26.18 -8.54 -0.34
N VAL A 17 25.47 -8.21 -1.42
CA VAL A 17 24.38 -9.04 -1.95
C VAL A 17 24.87 -9.78 -3.18
N GLU A 18 24.77 -11.10 -3.13
CA GLU A 18 25.09 -11.98 -4.25
C GLU A 18 23.98 -11.97 -5.29
N PHE A 19 24.31 -11.64 -6.54
CA PHE A 19 23.38 -11.64 -7.67
C PHE A 19 23.62 -12.82 -8.61
N SER A 20 22.55 -13.38 -9.17
CA SER A 20 22.67 -14.36 -10.26
C SER A 20 23.11 -13.66 -11.55
N HIS A 21 23.82 -14.38 -12.42
CA HIS A 21 24.09 -13.90 -13.76
C HIS A 21 22.78 -13.87 -14.56
N SER A 22 22.56 -12.80 -15.32
CA SER A 22 21.38 -12.66 -16.18
C SER A 22 21.83 -12.63 -17.65
N ASP A 23 21.43 -13.64 -18.41
CA ASP A 23 21.74 -13.71 -19.85
C ASP A 23 20.91 -12.70 -20.65
N THR A 24 19.75 -12.29 -20.11
CA THR A 24 18.88 -11.29 -20.73
C THR A 24 19.38 -9.88 -20.43
N VAL A 25 20.09 -9.32 -21.40
CA VAL A 25 20.54 -7.93 -21.43
C VAL A 25 19.97 -7.26 -22.67
N GLY A 26 19.56 -5.99 -22.57
CA GLY A 26 19.03 -5.25 -23.71
C GLY A 26 19.32 -3.76 -23.63
N LYS A 27 18.99 -3.03 -24.70
CA LYS A 27 19.00 -1.57 -24.74
C LYS A 27 17.58 -1.06 -24.99
N TYR A 28 17.10 -0.16 -24.14
CA TYR A 28 15.80 0.51 -24.32
C TYR A 28 16.00 2.02 -24.29
N ARG A 29 15.62 2.71 -25.38
CA ARG A 29 15.79 4.16 -25.56
C ARG A 29 17.21 4.66 -25.24
N GLY A 30 18.22 3.89 -25.65
CA GLY A 30 19.63 4.22 -25.44
C GLY A 30 20.20 3.86 -24.07
N LEU A 31 19.38 3.39 -23.11
CA LEU A 31 19.85 2.90 -21.81
C LEU A 31 20.00 1.37 -21.81
N ASP A 32 21.04 0.89 -21.13
CA ASP A 32 21.22 -0.54 -20.86
C ASP A 32 20.25 -1.01 -19.79
N VAL A 33 19.46 -2.03 -20.12
CA VAL A 33 18.55 -2.71 -19.19
C VAL A 33 19.13 -4.09 -18.87
N ARG A 34 19.34 -4.34 -17.58
CA ARG A 34 19.85 -5.60 -17.03
C ARG A 34 19.01 -5.99 -15.82
N PHE A 35 18.49 -7.22 -15.81
CA PHE A 35 17.73 -7.73 -14.67
C PHE A 35 18.67 -8.47 -13.73
N ARG A 36 18.89 -7.97 -12.51
CA ARG A 36 19.74 -8.64 -11.51
C ARG A 36 18.87 -9.21 -10.40
N ASN A 37 18.70 -10.52 -10.39
CA ASN A 37 17.98 -11.21 -9.31
C ASN A 37 18.98 -11.60 -8.21
N PRO A 38 18.68 -11.33 -6.92
CA PRO A 38 19.52 -11.80 -5.83
C PRO A 38 19.46 -13.33 -5.76
N LYS A 39 20.60 -14.00 -5.50
CA LYS A 39 20.65 -15.47 -5.38
C LYS A 39 19.80 -15.96 -4.21
N LYS A 40 19.78 -15.20 -3.11
CA LYS A 40 18.96 -15.49 -1.93
C LYS A 40 17.73 -14.58 -1.97
N VAL A 41 16.55 -15.18 -2.12
CA VAL A 41 15.29 -14.44 -2.03
C VAL A 41 15.13 -13.92 -0.59
N PRO A 42 14.94 -12.61 -0.39
CA PRO A 42 14.73 -12.07 0.95
C PRO A 42 13.40 -12.57 1.51
N VAL A 43 13.44 -13.24 2.65
CA VAL A 43 12.23 -13.63 3.39
C VAL A 43 11.85 -12.48 4.30
N LEU A 44 10.80 -11.75 3.92
CA LEU A 44 10.27 -10.63 4.71
C LEU A 44 9.72 -11.16 6.03
N GLN A 45 10.20 -10.60 7.15
CA GLN A 45 9.68 -10.93 8.48
C GLN A 45 8.56 -9.95 8.87
N PRO A 46 7.48 -10.45 9.50
CA PRO A 46 6.48 -9.59 10.08
C PRO A 46 7.09 -8.83 11.27
N THR A 47 6.73 -7.56 11.42
CA THR A 47 7.14 -6.72 12.56
C THR A 47 6.29 -6.99 13.82
N LEU A 48 5.22 -7.76 13.69
CA LEU A 48 4.29 -8.06 14.77
C LEU A 48 4.63 -9.38 15.46
N ASP A 49 4.45 -9.41 16.77
CA ASP A 49 4.46 -10.65 17.56
C ASP A 49 3.27 -11.53 17.16
N LEU A 50 3.56 -12.63 16.46
CA LEU A 50 2.53 -13.54 16.00
C LEU A 50 2.13 -14.49 17.13
N PHE A 51 0.82 -14.62 17.38
CA PHE A 51 0.26 -15.63 18.26
C PHE A 51 -0.69 -16.53 17.48
N TYR A 52 -0.53 -17.84 17.61
CA TYR A 52 -1.45 -18.83 17.05
C TYR A 52 -2.04 -19.66 18.18
N ARG A 53 -3.37 -19.63 18.33
CA ARG A 53 -4.10 -20.33 19.41
C ARG A 53 -3.54 -20.08 20.81
N GLY A 54 -3.07 -18.86 21.08
CA GLY A 54 -2.52 -18.47 22.38
C GLY A 54 -1.04 -18.82 22.58
N ALA A 55 -0.38 -19.51 21.64
CA ALA A 55 1.05 -19.74 21.67
C ALA A 55 1.79 -18.71 20.79
N ALA A 56 2.92 -18.20 21.28
CA ALA A 56 3.81 -17.37 20.46
C ALA A 56 4.34 -18.18 19.28
N TYR A 57 4.28 -17.59 18.09
CA TYR A 57 4.67 -18.21 16.83
C TYR A 57 5.74 -17.35 16.15
N GLN A 58 6.81 -17.98 15.69
CA GLN A 58 7.86 -17.32 14.92
C GLN A 58 8.09 -18.08 13.62
N THR A 59 8.24 -17.34 12.53
CA THR A 59 8.39 -17.90 11.18
C THR A 59 9.83 -18.29 10.81
N ASN A 60 10.80 -18.06 11.69
CA ASN A 60 12.19 -18.47 11.49
C ASN A 60 12.70 -19.30 12.68
N PRO A 61 13.07 -20.57 12.50
CA PRO A 61 13.72 -21.37 13.53
C PRO A 61 15.26 -21.16 13.62
N SER A 62 15.84 -20.25 12.84
CA SER A 62 17.29 -19.99 12.84
C SER A 62 17.62 -18.50 12.93
N THR A 63 17.56 -17.97 14.14
CA THR A 63 18.28 -16.74 14.49
C THR A 63 19.16 -17.08 15.67
N THR A 64 20.44 -17.30 15.41
CA THR A 64 21.46 -17.08 16.44
C THR A 64 21.33 -15.61 16.80
N VAL A 65 20.74 -15.36 17.96
CA VAL A 65 20.55 -14.02 18.53
C VAL A 65 21.96 -13.48 18.76
N VAL A 66 22.43 -12.60 17.86
CA VAL A 66 23.55 -11.73 18.19
C VAL A 66 22.93 -10.63 19.03
N ASP A 67 23.13 -10.80 20.32
CA ASP A 67 22.68 -9.93 21.39
C ASP A 67 23.31 -8.54 21.21
N HIS A 68 22.51 -7.58 20.73
CA HIS A 68 22.78 -6.17 21.01
C HIS A 68 21.96 -5.80 22.24
N THR A 69 22.50 -6.19 23.40
CA THR A 69 22.08 -5.66 24.71
C THR A 69 22.39 -4.15 24.71
N GLU A 70 21.41 -3.34 24.34
CA GLU A 70 21.33 -1.95 24.77
C GLU A 70 20.31 -1.88 25.91
N GLU A 71 20.83 -1.84 27.13
CA GLU A 71 20.06 -1.64 28.36
C GLU A 71 19.39 -0.27 28.33
N ARG A 72 18.06 -0.25 28.19
CA ARG A 72 17.25 0.92 28.52
C ARG A 72 16.30 0.55 29.65
N THR A 73 16.73 0.86 30.88
CA THR A 73 15.94 0.75 32.10
C THR A 73 14.69 1.62 32.01
N VAL A 74 13.51 1.00 31.92
CA VAL A 74 12.21 1.66 32.10
C VAL A 74 11.71 1.39 33.51
N ALA A 75 11.80 2.41 34.37
CA ALA A 75 11.15 2.40 35.67
C ALA A 75 9.62 2.56 35.49
N SER A 76 8.90 1.54 35.95
CA SER A 76 7.44 1.52 36.06
C SER A 76 6.95 2.46 37.18
N VAL A 77 5.99 3.33 36.87
CA VAL A 77 5.14 3.96 37.90
C VAL A 77 3.68 3.80 37.51
N GLY A 78 2.97 3.01 38.33
CA GLY A 78 1.70 3.42 38.93
C GLY A 78 0.44 3.40 38.07
N ALA A 79 -0.36 2.36 38.30
CA ALA A 79 -1.78 2.29 37.94
C ALA A 79 -2.69 3.18 38.82
N ALA A 80 -3.95 3.26 38.37
CA ALA A 80 -5.15 3.92 38.93
C ALA A 80 -5.39 5.35 38.39
N VAL A 81 -6.58 5.77 37.95
CA VAL A 81 -7.91 5.56 38.54
C VAL A 81 -9.04 5.67 37.48
N ALA A 82 -10.06 4.84 37.67
CA ALA A 82 -11.47 4.88 37.25
C ALA A 82 -11.98 5.76 36.08
N SER A 83 -12.74 5.05 35.24
CA SER A 83 -13.94 5.41 34.49
C SER A 83 -14.68 6.69 34.89
N ASP A 84 -15.07 7.47 33.88
CA ASP A 84 -16.39 8.08 33.91
C ASP A 84 -17.04 8.09 32.52
N SER A 85 -18.34 7.85 32.54
CA SER A 85 -19.19 7.73 31.37
C SER A 85 -20.09 8.96 31.26
N LYS A 86 -20.50 9.25 30.02
CA LYS A 86 -21.81 9.78 29.61
C LYS A 86 -21.86 11.22 29.05
N LEU A 87 -22.56 11.28 27.91
CA LEU A 87 -23.41 12.33 27.33
C LEU A 87 -22.93 13.04 26.03
N VAL A 88 -23.67 12.68 24.99
CA VAL A 88 -23.70 13.04 23.55
C VAL A 88 -24.07 14.53 23.31
N PRO A 89 -23.67 15.11 22.16
CA PRO A 89 -24.70 15.48 21.18
C PRO A 89 -24.36 14.99 19.76
N ALA A 90 -25.38 14.59 19.01
CA ALA A 90 -25.28 14.19 17.62
C ALA A 90 -24.85 15.38 16.74
N ALA A 91 -23.75 15.25 16.00
CA ALA A 91 -23.53 15.81 14.63
C ALA A 91 -22.05 15.77 14.19
N ALA A 92 -21.44 14.59 14.15
CA ALA A 92 -20.29 14.33 13.28
C ALA A 92 -20.23 12.83 13.09
N ALA A 93 -20.44 12.34 11.87
CA ALA A 93 -20.06 10.97 11.54
C ALA A 93 -18.61 10.76 12.05
N SER A 94 -18.34 9.61 12.65
CA SER A 94 -16.98 9.31 13.12
C SER A 94 -15.97 9.60 12.01
N THR A 95 -14.75 10.01 12.34
CA THR A 95 -13.72 10.29 11.34
C THR A 95 -13.57 9.13 10.35
N GLU A 96 -13.75 7.91 10.84
CA GLU A 96 -13.82 6.67 10.07
C GLU A 96 -15.03 6.59 9.12
N ASP A 97 -16.23 6.92 9.58
CA ASP A 97 -17.43 6.95 8.74
C ASP A 97 -17.34 8.01 7.65
N ARG A 98 -16.73 9.16 7.97
CA ARG A 98 -16.44 10.22 6.99
C ARG A 98 -15.39 9.76 5.97
N ALA A 99 -14.34 9.09 6.40
CA ALA A 99 -13.34 8.52 5.49
C ALA A 99 -14.00 7.47 4.56
N ARG A 100 -14.83 6.59 5.12
CA ARG A 100 -15.58 5.59 4.36
C ARG A 100 -16.52 6.23 3.32
N SER A 101 -17.24 7.28 3.69
CA SER A 101 -18.15 7.97 2.76
C SER A 101 -17.39 8.65 1.61
N LEU A 102 -16.24 9.26 1.89
CA LEU A 102 -15.37 9.86 0.86
C LEU A 102 -14.80 8.79 -0.09
N MET A 103 -14.31 7.67 0.43
CA MET A 103 -13.80 6.56 -0.38
C MET A 103 -14.88 5.96 -1.27
N MET A 104 -16.08 5.73 -0.72
CA MET A 104 -17.22 5.22 -1.49
C MET A 104 -17.70 6.22 -2.54
N GLY A 105 -17.72 7.52 -2.21
CA GLY A 105 -18.06 8.59 -3.14
C GLY A 105 -17.10 8.66 -4.32
N HIS A 106 -15.79 8.65 -4.04
CA HIS A 106 -14.75 8.63 -5.07
C HIS A 106 -14.85 7.39 -5.99
N HIS A 107 -15.06 6.21 -5.41
CA HIS A 107 -15.27 4.98 -6.20
C HIS A 107 -16.49 5.09 -7.15
N ARG A 108 -17.62 5.61 -6.67
CA ARG A 108 -18.83 5.83 -7.49
C ARG A 108 -18.57 6.82 -8.62
N LEU A 109 -17.82 7.90 -8.38
CA LEU A 109 -17.49 8.90 -9.39
C LEU A 109 -16.66 8.30 -10.53
N ILE A 110 -15.64 7.51 -10.22
CA ILE A 110 -14.83 6.83 -11.25
C ILE A 110 -15.71 5.90 -12.08
N LYS A 111 -16.57 5.10 -11.43
CA LYS A 111 -17.50 4.20 -12.12
C LYS A 111 -18.45 4.96 -13.05
N GLN A 112 -19.05 6.05 -12.57
CA GLN A 112 -19.97 6.87 -13.37
C GLN A 112 -19.27 7.47 -14.59
N ARG A 113 -18.05 8.00 -14.44
CA ARG A 113 -17.27 8.54 -15.58
C ARG A 113 -16.98 7.48 -16.63
N GLN A 114 -16.55 6.30 -16.20
CA GLN A 114 -16.33 5.17 -17.09
C GLN A 114 -17.62 4.79 -17.82
N GLN A 115 -18.74 4.67 -17.10
CA GLN A 115 -20.04 4.31 -17.69
C GLN A 115 -20.48 5.31 -18.75
N VAL A 116 -20.35 6.62 -18.49
CA VAL A 116 -20.71 7.66 -19.46
C VAL A 116 -19.82 7.63 -20.71
N MET A 117 -18.50 7.41 -20.53
CA MET A 117 -17.59 7.31 -21.67
C MET A 117 -17.91 6.08 -22.54
N LEU A 118 -18.08 4.92 -21.91
CA LEU A 118 -18.38 3.68 -22.62
C LEU A 118 -19.76 3.71 -23.28
N SER A 119 -20.77 4.33 -22.64
CA SER A 119 -22.10 4.48 -23.24
C SER A 119 -22.07 5.38 -24.47
N ARG A 120 -21.23 6.43 -24.47
CA ARG A 120 -21.05 7.30 -25.65
C ARG A 120 -20.40 6.53 -26.80
N LEU A 121 -19.31 5.81 -26.52
CA LEU A 121 -18.63 4.99 -27.52
C LEU A 121 -19.56 3.89 -28.07
N ALA A 122 -20.32 3.22 -27.20
CA ALA A 122 -21.30 2.22 -27.61
C ALA A 122 -22.32 2.80 -28.60
N ALA A 123 -22.82 4.01 -28.34
CA ALA A 123 -23.75 4.70 -29.23
C ALA A 123 -23.12 5.02 -30.61
N GLU A 124 -21.83 5.40 -30.66
CA GLU A 124 -21.11 5.62 -31.93
C GLU A 124 -20.98 4.35 -32.77
N VAL A 125 -20.83 3.19 -32.11
CA VAL A 125 -20.75 1.87 -32.77
C VAL A 125 -22.16 1.32 -33.10
N GLY A 126 -23.21 2.04 -32.74
CA GLY A 126 -24.60 1.65 -32.99
C GLY A 126 -25.17 0.65 -31.98
N LEU A 127 -24.48 0.42 -30.85
CA LEU A 127 -25.07 -0.32 -29.72
C LEU A 127 -25.98 0.61 -28.93
N THR A 128 -27.23 0.19 -28.74
CA THR A 128 -28.16 0.93 -27.88
C THR A 128 -27.75 0.78 -26.41
N ALA A 129 -28.18 1.73 -25.57
CA ALA A 129 -27.91 1.66 -24.13
C ALA A 129 -28.50 0.40 -23.48
N ALA A 130 -29.60 -0.14 -24.03
CA ALA A 130 -30.20 -1.39 -23.58
C ALA A 130 -29.28 -2.59 -23.89
N ASP A 131 -28.76 -2.67 -25.13
CA ASP A 131 -27.87 -3.75 -25.54
C ASP A 131 -26.55 -3.72 -24.78
N ALA A 132 -25.97 -2.52 -24.59
CA ALA A 132 -24.74 -2.34 -23.82
C ALA A 132 -24.88 -2.77 -22.35
N SER A 133 -26.09 -2.68 -21.78
CA SER A 133 -26.35 -3.07 -20.40
C SER A 133 -26.22 -4.59 -20.18
N HIS A 134 -26.52 -5.40 -21.20
CA HIS A 134 -26.45 -6.86 -21.12
C HIS A 134 -25.01 -7.40 -21.04
N TYR A 135 -24.04 -6.63 -21.52
CA TYR A 135 -22.62 -6.99 -21.47
C TYR A 135 -21.91 -6.51 -20.19
N TRP A 136 -22.63 -5.79 -19.32
CA TRP A 136 -22.07 -5.23 -18.10
C TRP A 136 -21.98 -6.30 -16.98
N ASN A 137 -20.85 -6.98 -16.90
CA ASN A 137 -20.59 -7.96 -15.84
C ASN A 137 -20.01 -7.30 -14.57
N HIS A 138 -20.75 -7.41 -13.45
CA HIS A 138 -20.34 -6.95 -12.11
C HIS A 138 -19.37 -7.93 -11.43
N ILE A 139 -18.26 -8.31 -12.08
CA ILE A 139 -17.29 -9.19 -11.42
C ILE A 139 -16.62 -8.41 -10.29
N GLN A 140 -17.16 -8.61 -9.09
CA GLN A 140 -16.70 -8.11 -7.78
C GLN A 140 -16.82 -6.61 -7.51
N GLY A 141 -17.47 -5.82 -8.39
CA GLY A 141 -17.71 -4.40 -8.15
C GLY A 141 -16.44 -3.55 -7.98
N LYS A 142 -15.26 -4.11 -8.27
CA LYS A 142 -13.98 -3.42 -8.15
C LYS A 142 -13.69 -2.69 -9.46
N VAL A 143 -13.38 -1.41 -9.35
CA VAL A 143 -12.84 -0.61 -10.45
C VAL A 143 -11.40 -1.08 -10.69
N HIS A 144 -11.01 -1.27 -11.95
CA HIS A 144 -9.64 -1.65 -12.29
C HIS A 144 -8.65 -0.59 -11.75
N PRO A 145 -7.55 -0.97 -11.09
CA PRO A 145 -6.65 -0.01 -10.43
C PRO A 145 -6.01 1.00 -11.38
N GLY A 146 -5.86 0.67 -12.67
CA GLY A 146 -5.42 1.65 -13.67
C GLY A 146 -6.39 2.83 -13.88
N PHE A 147 -7.68 2.65 -13.56
CA PHE A 147 -8.69 3.67 -13.79
C PHE A 147 -8.70 4.78 -12.74
N SER A 148 -8.18 4.55 -11.53
CA SER A 148 -8.01 5.65 -10.56
C SER A 148 -6.96 6.65 -11.05
N ALA A 149 -5.98 6.23 -11.84
CA ALA A 149 -4.96 7.12 -12.40
C ALA A 149 -5.50 7.99 -13.55
N THR A 150 -6.46 7.49 -14.34
CA THR A 150 -6.93 8.15 -15.57
C THR A 150 -8.29 8.82 -15.46
N TYR A 151 -9.19 8.26 -14.64
CA TYR A 151 -10.58 8.72 -14.53
C TYR A 151 -10.89 9.44 -13.22
N ASP A 152 -9.96 9.51 -12.27
CA ASP A 152 -10.13 10.34 -11.07
C ASP A 152 -10.07 11.84 -11.39
N ARG A 153 -10.48 12.69 -10.44
CA ARG A 153 -10.25 14.14 -10.49
C ARG A 153 -8.74 14.41 -10.59
N SER A 154 -8.34 15.23 -11.57
CA SER A 154 -6.96 15.70 -11.63
C SER A 154 -6.63 16.50 -10.36
N HIS A 155 -5.41 16.33 -9.84
CA HIS A 155 -4.91 17.10 -8.70
C HIS A 155 -4.74 18.61 -9.01
N VAL A 156 -5.03 19.03 -10.25
CA VAL A 156 -4.76 20.38 -10.77
C VAL A 156 -5.78 21.42 -10.27
N ALA A 157 -6.93 21.00 -9.72
CA ALA A 157 -7.97 21.92 -9.25
C ALA A 157 -7.97 22.18 -7.72
N LEU A 158 -6.84 21.94 -7.04
CA LEU A 158 -6.59 22.45 -5.68
C LEU A 158 -5.76 23.73 -5.79
N SER A 159 -6.41 24.80 -6.23
CA SER A 159 -5.98 26.20 -6.09
C SER A 159 -7.08 26.98 -5.40
#